data_AF-A0A3B9APY7-F1
#
_entry.id   AF-A0A3B9APY7-F1
#
_cell.length_a   1.000
_cell.length_b   1.000
_cell.length_c   1.000
_cell.angle_alpha   90.00
_cell.angle_beta   90.00
_cell.angle_gamma   90.00
#
_symmetry.space_group_name_H-M   'P 1'
#
loop_
_entity.id
_entity.type
_entity.pdbx_description
1 polymer ?
#
loop_
_entity_poly.entity_id
_entity_poly.type
_entity_poly.pdbx_seq_one_letter_code
_entity_poly.pdbx_strand_id
1 'polypeptide(L)'
;LAYIPLGLLLLANGEEGKAILIILYGFIVVGSVDNIARMWFLKTINQTHPTITLFGVIAGLQLFGFIGFIFGPILISLFIMLIQIYHKEVHPKI
;
A
#
# COMPACT_ATOMS: atom_id res chain seq x y z
N LEU A 1 -7.34 11.44 -5.05
CA LEU A 1 -6.94 12.66 -5.83
C LEU A 1 -7.62 12.80 -7.21
N ALA A 2 -8.14 11.72 -7.81
CA ALA A 2 -8.72 11.74 -9.16
C ALA A 2 -9.96 12.64 -9.35
N TYR A 3 -10.65 13.03 -8.27
CA TYR A 3 -11.85 13.87 -8.33
C TYR A 3 -11.57 15.37 -8.58
N ILE A 4 -10.33 15.82 -8.37
CA ILE A 4 -9.92 17.22 -8.56
C ILE A 4 -9.94 17.63 -10.06
N PRO A 5 -9.25 16.90 -10.97
CA PRO A 5 -9.30 17.23 -12.40
C PRO A 5 -10.70 17.07 -13.00
N LEU A 6 -11.50 16.12 -12.48
CA LEU A 6 -12.89 15.92 -12.90
C LEU A 6 -13.78 17.11 -12.52
N GLY A 7 -13.64 17.64 -11.29
CA GLY A 7 -14.37 18.83 -10.84
C GLY A 7 -13.98 20.10 -11.61
N LEU A 8 -12.69 20.26 -11.93
CA LEU A 8 -12.20 21.38 -12.76
C LEU A 8 -12.75 21.32 -14.19
N LEU A 9 -12.85 20.12 -14.78
CA LEU A 9 -13.48 19.94 -16.09
C LEU A 9 -14.97 20.33 -16.08
N LEU A 10 -15.71 19.97 -15.04
CA LEU A 10 -17.13 20.32 -14.92
C LEU A 10 -17.34 21.83 -14.76
N LEU A 11 -16.45 22.50 -14.03
CA LEU A 11 -16.40 23.96 -13.93
C LEU A 11 -16.13 24.61 -15.29
N ALA A 12 -15.16 24.09 -16.05
CA ALA A 12 -14.84 24.58 -17.39
C ALA A 12 -16.00 24.38 -18.40
N ASN A 13 -16.88 23.42 -18.17
CA ASN A 13 -18.08 23.18 -18.97
C ASN A 13 -19.31 23.99 -18.50
N GLY A 14 -19.17 24.87 -17.51
CA GLY A 14 -20.25 25.71 -16.98
C GLY A 14 -21.26 24.98 -16.08
N GLU A 15 -20.98 23.73 -15.70
CA GLU A 15 -21.84 22.95 -14.80
C GLU A 15 -21.43 23.12 -13.33
N GLU A 16 -21.53 24.34 -12.81
CA GLU A 16 -21.05 24.72 -11.47
C GLU A 16 -21.63 23.86 -10.35
N GLY A 17 -22.92 23.54 -10.41
CA GLY A 17 -23.59 22.71 -9.39
C GLY A 17 -23.07 21.28 -9.33
N LYS A 18 -22.76 20.67 -10.49
CA LYS A 18 -22.19 19.31 -10.54
C LYS A 18 -20.72 19.31 -10.14
N ALA A 19 -19.97 20.35 -10.48
CA ALA A 19 -18.58 20.51 -10.09
C ALA A 19 -18.42 20.58 -8.56
N ILE A 20 -19.24 21.41 -7.89
CA ILE A 20 -19.24 21.54 -6.43
C ILE A 20 -19.60 20.22 -5.74
N LEU A 21 -20.63 19.53 -6.24
CA LEU A 21 -21.04 18.22 -5.72
C LEU A 21 -19.92 17.19 -5.80
N ILE A 22 -19.24 17.10 -6.96
CA ILE A 22 -18.15 16.12 -7.16
C ILE A 22 -16.91 16.46 -6.32
N ILE A 23 -16.55 17.74 -6.19
CA ILE A 23 -15.41 18.14 -5.36
C ILE A 23 -15.69 17.85 -3.89
N LEU A 24 -16.89 18.17 -3.40
CA LEU A 24 -17.28 17.93 -2.01
C LEU A 24 -17.37 16.43 -1.69
N TYR A 25 -18.04 15.67 -2.57
CA TYR A 25 -18.13 14.21 -2.44
C TYR A 25 -16.75 13.55 -2.55
N GLY A 26 -15.92 13.99 -3.48
CA GLY A 26 -14.56 13.52 -3.65
C GLY A 26 -13.68 13.80 -2.44
N PHE A 27 -13.81 14.97 -1.82
CA PHE A 27 -13.05 15.31 -0.62
C PHE A 27 -13.48 14.47 0.59
N ILE A 28 -14.79 14.37 0.84
CA ILE A 28 -15.33 13.71 2.03
C ILE A 28 -15.25 12.19 1.89
N VAL A 29 -15.74 11.62 0.80
CA VAL A 29 -15.86 10.16 0.64
C VAL A 29 -14.58 9.58 0.08
N VAL A 30 -14.17 10.03 -1.13
CA VAL A 30 -13.00 9.47 -1.81
C VAL A 30 -11.72 9.79 -1.04
N GLY A 31 -11.58 11.02 -0.51
CA GLY A 31 -10.45 11.41 0.32
C GLY A 31 -10.35 10.61 1.62
N SER A 32 -11.47 10.36 2.29
CA SER A 32 -11.49 9.51 3.50
C SER A 32 -11.12 8.07 3.19
N VAL A 33 -11.67 7.49 2.11
CA VAL A 33 -11.34 6.13 1.69
C VAL A 33 -9.86 6.03 1.30
N ASP A 34 -9.33 6.97 0.51
CA ASP A 34 -7.92 7.02 0.13
C ASP A 34 -7.01 7.11 1.37
N ASN A 35 -7.38 7.94 2.36
CA ASN A 35 -6.61 8.13 3.59
C ASN A 35 -6.67 6.91 4.52
N ILE A 36 -7.83 6.28 4.68
CA ILE A 36 -8.00 5.06 5.48
C ILE A 36 -7.25 3.89 4.83
N ALA A 37 -7.41 3.71 3.52
CA ALA A 37 -6.69 2.69 2.77
C ALA A 37 -5.17 2.88 2.94
N ARG A 38 -4.67 4.12 2.82
CA ARG A 38 -3.26 4.43 3.05
C ARG A 38 -2.81 4.06 4.46
N MET A 39 -3.57 4.44 5.49
CA MET A 39 -3.24 4.06 6.88
C MET A 39 -3.21 2.53 7.06
N TRP A 40 -4.16 1.81 6.47
CA TRP A 40 -4.21 0.36 6.55
C TRP A 40 -3.04 -0.30 5.81
N PHE A 41 -2.72 0.14 4.60
CA PHE A 41 -1.55 -0.32 3.84
C PHE A 41 -0.25 -0.05 4.59
N LEU A 42 -0.06 1.17 5.13
CA LEU A 42 1.12 1.51 5.90
C LEU A 42 1.25 0.65 7.16
N LYS A 43 0.14 0.31 7.83
CA LYS A 43 0.14 -0.58 8.99
C LYS A 43 0.57 -2.00 8.64
N THR A 44 0.16 -2.51 7.48
CA THR A 44 0.59 -3.82 6.96
C THR A 44 2.07 -3.84 6.58
N ILE A 45 2.61 -2.73 6.04
CA ILE A 45 4.00 -2.65 5.59
C ILE A 45 4.97 -2.36 6.77
N ASN A 46 4.50 -1.70 7.84
CA ASN A 46 5.36 -1.23 8.95
C ASN A 46 5.96 -2.33 9.85
N GLN A 47 5.68 -3.62 9.63
CA GLN A 47 6.28 -4.69 10.44
C GLN A 47 7.59 -5.22 9.86
N THR A 48 7.95 -4.86 8.63
CA THR A 48 9.22 -5.26 8.00
C THR A 48 9.89 -4.04 7.38
N HIS A 49 11.21 -3.94 7.54
CA HIS A 49 11.99 -2.80 7.05
C HIS A 49 11.69 -2.53 5.57
N PRO A 50 11.34 -1.31 5.14
CA PRO A 50 10.87 -1.02 3.78
C PRO A 50 11.79 -1.53 2.67
N THR A 51 13.10 -1.53 2.94
CA THR A 51 14.13 -2.06 2.04
C THR A 51 14.00 -3.57 1.81
N ILE A 52 13.65 -4.34 2.85
CA ILE A 52 13.48 -5.80 2.74
C ILE A 52 12.27 -6.11 1.84
N THR A 53 11.18 -5.37 2.00
CA THR A 53 10.00 -5.47 1.15
C THR A 53 10.32 -5.09 -0.29
N LEU A 54 11.11 -4.03 -0.53
CA LEU A 54 11.53 -3.62 -1.86
C LEU A 54 12.35 -4.72 -2.56
N PHE A 55 13.34 -5.28 -1.87
CA PHE A 55 14.11 -6.41 -2.39
C PHE A 55 13.24 -7.64 -2.62
N GLY A 56 12.26 -7.90 -1.75
CA GLY A 56 11.27 -8.96 -1.91
C GLY A 56 10.44 -8.79 -3.18
N VAL A 57 9.92 -7.59 -3.45
CA VAL A 57 9.17 -7.32 -4.67
C VAL A 57 10.05 -7.48 -5.91
N ILE A 58 11.27 -6.94 -5.90
CA ILE A 58 12.19 -7.03 -7.05
C ILE A 58 12.57 -8.48 -7.34
N ALA A 59 13.03 -9.21 -6.33
CA ALA A 59 13.39 -10.62 -6.47
C ALA A 59 12.18 -11.47 -6.84
N GLY A 60 11.02 -11.22 -6.23
CA GLY A 60 9.77 -11.91 -6.52
C GLY A 60 9.33 -11.71 -7.97
N LEU A 61 9.34 -10.48 -8.47
CA LEU A 61 9.01 -10.16 -9.86
C LEU A 61 9.93 -10.86 -10.86
N GLN A 62 11.22 -10.96 -10.55
CA GLN A 62 12.18 -11.66 -11.41
C GLN A 62 11.98 -13.18 -11.40
N LEU A 63 11.62 -13.77 -10.26
CA LEU A 63 11.48 -15.22 -10.10
C LEU A 63 10.09 -15.75 -10.53
N PHE A 64 9.02 -15.00 -10.27
CA PHE A 64 7.63 -15.46 -10.42
C PHE A 64 6.77 -14.56 -11.32
N GLY A 65 7.35 -13.54 -11.96
CA GLY A 65 6.60 -12.58 -12.78
C GLY A 65 5.64 -11.71 -11.94
N PHE A 66 4.51 -11.30 -12.51
CA PHE A 66 3.56 -10.39 -11.85
C PHE A 66 3.08 -10.88 -10.47
N ILE A 67 2.83 -12.19 -10.35
CA ILE A 67 2.44 -12.84 -9.09
C ILE A 67 3.53 -12.68 -8.02
N GLY A 68 4.79 -12.61 -8.45
CA GLY A 68 5.95 -12.34 -7.61
C GLY A 68 5.92 -11.03 -6.84
N PHE A 69 5.11 -10.05 -7.27
CA PHE A 69 4.89 -8.81 -6.51
C PHE A 69 4.30 -9.10 -5.10
N ILE A 70 3.40 -10.09 -5.01
CA ILE A 70 2.76 -10.48 -3.75
C ILE A 70 3.62 -11.52 -3.03
N PHE A 71 4.09 -12.54 -3.76
CA PHE A 71 4.80 -13.67 -3.17
C PHE A 71 6.22 -13.34 -2.69
N GLY A 72 6.90 -12.38 -3.33
CA GLY A 72 8.28 -12.04 -3.02
C GLY A 72 8.49 -11.54 -1.58
N PRO A 73 7.78 -10.49 -1.14
CA PRO A 73 7.86 -10.01 0.25
C PRO A 73 7.43 -11.07 1.27
N ILE A 74 6.43 -11.90 0.95
CA ILE A 74 5.94 -12.96 1.84
C ILE A 74 7.03 -14.01 2.06
N LEU A 75 7.69 -14.48 1.00
CA LEU A 75 8.76 -15.48 1.10
C LEU A 75 9.94 -14.97 1.92
N ILE A 76 10.37 -13.72 1.71
CA ILE A 76 11.46 -13.13 2.51
C ILE A 76 11.05 -12.97 3.97
N SER A 77 9.82 -12.53 4.25
CA SER A 77 9.30 -12.41 5.61
C SER A 77 9.28 -13.76 6.34
N LEU A 78 8.80 -14.81 5.67
CA LEU A 78 8.81 -16.17 6.20
C LEU A 78 10.23 -16.68 6.48
N PHE A 79 11.17 -16.42 5.57
CA PHE A 79 12.56 -16.79 5.76
C PHE A 79 13.20 -16.12 6.98
N ILE A 80 12.99 -14.80 7.13
CA ILE A 80 13.47 -14.05 8.31
C ILE A 80 12.80 -14.57 9.59
N MET A 81 11.49 -14.83 9.55
CA MET A 81 10.74 -15.36 10.69
C MET A 81 11.29 -16.74 11.12
N LEU A 82 11.61 -17.62 10.18
CA LEU A 82 12.25 -18.90 10.47
C LEU A 82 13.61 -18.73 11.16
N ILE A 83 14.44 -17.81 10.68
CA ILE A 83 15.73 -17.49 11.32
C ILE A 83 15.52 -16.94 12.74
N GLN A 84 14.53 -16.08 12.94
CA GLN A 84 14.20 -15.53 14.26
C GLN A 84 13.76 -16.63 15.24
N ILE A 85 12.89 -17.55 14.80
CA ILE A 85 12.46 -18.70 15.60
C ILE A 85 13.66 -19.59 15.93
N TYR A 86 14.48 -19.93 14.94
CA TYR A 86 15.68 -20.75 15.14
C TYR A 86 16.65 -20.11 16.14
N HIS A 87 16.94 -18.81 16.00
CA HIS A 87 17.82 -18.09 16.92
C HIS A 87 17.25 -18.05 18.34
N LYS A 88 15.92 -17.89 18.47
CA LYS A 88 15.25 -17.89 19.78
C LYS A 88 15.35 -19.25 20.48
N GLU A 89 15.25 -20.34 19.72
CA GLU A 89 15.29 -21.70 20.26
C GLU A 89 16.72 -22.16 20.59
N VAL A 90 17.71 -21.84 19.73
CA VAL A 90 19.10 -22.29 19.90
C VAL A 90 19.89 -21.42 20.88
N HIS A 91 19.57 -20.14 20.98
CA HIS A 91 20.10 -19.23 21.99
C HIS A 91 18.94 -18.68 22.83
N PRO A 92 18.35 -19.49 23.72
CA PRO A 92 17.39 -18.97 24.68
C PRO A 92 18.15 -17.97 25.53
N LYS A 93 17.84 -16.68 25.40
CA LYS A 93 18.34 -15.65 26.32
C LYS A 93 17.91 -16.08 27.72
N ILE A 94 18.89 -16.42 28.55
CA ILE A 94 18.73 -16.61 30.01
C ILE A 94 18.25 -15.29 30.60
#